data_AF-A0A8H6C669-F1
#
_entry.id   AF-A0A8H6C669-F1
#
_cell.length_a   1.000
_cell.length_b   1.000
_cell.length_c   1.000
_cell.angle_alpha   90.00
_cell.angle_beta   90.00
_cell.angle_gamma   90.00
#
_symmetry.space_group_name_H-M   'P 1'
#
loop_
_entity.id
_entity.type
_entity.pdbx_description
1 polymer ?
#
loop_
_entity_poly.entity_id
_entity_poly.type
_entity_poly.pdbx_seq_one_letter_code
_entity_poly.pdbx_strand_id
1 'polypeptide(L)'
;MKFATTGDFQNNLESRNLIIGHSMGGFNSLYATFLEPSLFDAVIPIEAVIYGAPGGLEKFSKKFSKISKLLIDTFDSKDDINFFFKEFSFFKNMQDQVSDDFINDEVYEIKDKESGEIKYKLKCNTPHQMAAYYGAFSRFHLVWAINKEFLAGKVDVPKGEHLLNVELPDETIDIIQNFTTERTKAFIEARNNLPEVKLNNNKEAIAKEQFQNLIDLKFDQVNGYFIEDRVDNYEALQKLAKL
;
A
#
# COMPACT_ATOMS: atom_id res chain seq x y z
N MET A 1 -11.82 18.05 -6.37
CA MET A 1 -12.19 17.82 -4.96
C MET A 1 -11.06 18.39 -4.11
N LYS A 2 -11.30 19.40 -3.27
CA LYS A 2 -10.28 19.97 -2.37
C LYS A 2 -10.48 19.37 -0.99
N PHE A 3 -9.52 18.58 -0.51
CA PHE A 3 -9.48 18.09 0.85
C PHE A 3 -8.90 19.21 1.73
N ALA A 4 -9.64 19.62 2.77
CA ALA A 4 -9.25 20.69 3.68
C ALA A 4 -8.67 20.13 4.99
N THR A 5 -9.11 18.94 5.43
CA THR A 5 -8.62 18.27 6.65
C THR A 5 -8.59 16.74 6.50
N THR A 6 -7.91 16.04 7.41
CA THR A 6 -7.91 14.57 7.48
C THR A 6 -9.28 13.97 7.79
N GLY A 7 -10.23 14.74 8.31
CA GLY A 7 -11.62 14.33 8.54
C GLY A 7 -12.48 14.26 7.28
N ASP A 8 -11.95 14.70 6.13
CA ASP A 8 -12.68 14.69 4.85
C ASP A 8 -12.63 13.33 4.15
N PHE A 9 -11.80 12.39 4.63
CA PHE A 9 -11.74 11.02 4.12
C PHE A 9 -12.91 10.20 4.66
N GLN A 10 -14.04 10.26 3.97
CA GLN A 10 -15.21 9.45 4.30
C GLN A 10 -15.21 8.14 3.49
N ASN A 11 -15.42 7.03 4.19
CA ASN A 11 -15.69 5.73 3.59
C ASN A 11 -17.14 5.33 3.89
N ASN A 12 -18.06 5.63 2.96
CA ASN A 12 -19.50 5.49 3.14
C ASN A 12 -20.20 5.10 1.82
N LEU A 13 -21.54 5.11 1.79
CA LEU A 13 -22.32 4.70 0.61
C LEU A 13 -22.01 5.45 -0.69
N GLU A 14 -21.42 6.65 -0.58
CA GLU A 14 -21.15 7.55 -1.71
C GLU A 14 -19.66 7.73 -1.98
N SER A 15 -18.78 7.30 -1.07
CA SER A 15 -17.34 7.49 -1.16
C SER A 15 -16.58 6.26 -0.66
N ARG A 16 -15.58 5.82 -1.42
CA ARG A 16 -14.69 4.70 -1.06
C ARG A 16 -13.25 5.17 -1.13
N ASN A 17 -12.50 4.92 -0.05
CA ASN A 17 -11.09 5.26 0.01
C ASN A 17 -10.25 4.04 -0.35
N LEU A 18 -9.29 4.23 -1.23
CA LEU A 18 -8.31 3.22 -1.61
C LEU A 18 -6.93 3.72 -1.20
N ILE A 19 -6.07 2.81 -0.76
CA ILE A 19 -4.68 3.13 -0.45
C ILE A 19 -3.74 2.26 -1.29
N ILE A 20 -2.80 2.90 -1.98
CA ILE A 20 -1.86 2.25 -2.87
C ILE A 20 -0.47 2.54 -2.35
N GLY A 21 0.37 1.52 -2.25
CA GLY A 21 1.70 1.68 -1.71
C GLY A 21 2.70 0.74 -2.33
N HIS A 22 3.86 1.28 -2.71
CA HIS A 22 4.98 0.51 -3.23
C HIS A 22 6.02 0.22 -2.14
N SER A 23 6.62 -0.98 -2.12
CA SER A 23 7.75 -1.30 -1.24
C SER A 23 7.44 -1.02 0.24
N MET A 24 8.18 -0.11 0.88
CA MET A 24 7.87 0.38 2.24
C MET A 24 6.49 1.04 2.33
N GLY A 25 6.08 1.78 1.30
CA GLY A 25 4.75 2.35 1.19
C GLY A 25 3.67 1.28 1.16
N GLY A 26 3.94 0.12 0.56
CA GLY A 26 3.02 -1.03 0.57
C GLY A 26 2.83 -1.61 1.96
N PHE A 27 3.93 -1.79 2.71
CA PHE A 27 3.86 -2.14 4.14
C PHE A 27 3.08 -1.10 4.95
N ASN A 28 3.39 0.19 4.77
CA ASN A 28 2.70 1.26 5.49
C ASN A 28 1.21 1.29 5.17
N SER A 29 0.83 1.00 3.92
CA SER A 29 -0.57 0.93 3.48
C SER A 29 -1.31 -0.21 4.16
N LEU A 30 -0.72 -1.40 4.17
CA LEU A 30 -1.26 -2.56 4.88
C LEU A 30 -1.41 -2.28 6.39
N TYR A 31 -0.39 -1.68 6.99
CA TYR A 31 -0.41 -1.34 8.41
C TYR A 31 -1.46 -0.27 8.73
N ALA A 32 -1.63 0.74 7.87
CA ALA A 32 -2.69 1.74 8.01
C ALA A 32 -4.09 1.10 7.92
N THR A 33 -4.31 0.17 6.97
CA THR A 33 -5.59 -0.55 6.88
C THR A 33 -5.87 -1.48 8.05
N PHE A 34 -4.82 -2.01 8.68
CA PHE A 34 -4.96 -2.80 9.90
C PHE A 34 -5.38 -1.93 11.09
N LEU A 35 -4.81 -0.73 11.22
CA LEU A 35 -5.14 0.21 12.30
C LEU A 35 -6.51 0.87 12.12
N GLU A 36 -6.87 1.23 10.88
CA GLU A 36 -8.09 1.96 10.55
C GLU A 36 -8.91 1.23 9.46
N PRO A 37 -9.45 0.03 9.75
CA PRO A 37 -10.14 -0.79 8.75
C PRO A 37 -11.46 -0.19 8.26
N SER A 38 -12.06 0.73 9.02
CA SER A 38 -13.27 1.46 8.58
C SER A 38 -12.95 2.56 7.58
N LEU A 39 -11.72 3.06 7.55
CA LEU A 39 -11.32 4.21 6.73
C LEU A 39 -11.03 3.81 5.28
N PHE A 40 -10.51 2.60 5.05
CA PHE A 40 -10.10 2.14 3.72
C PHE A 40 -10.98 0.99 3.24
N ASP A 41 -11.47 1.09 2.02
CA ASP A 41 -12.27 0.05 1.36
C ASP A 41 -11.41 -1.08 0.79
N ALA A 42 -10.21 -0.74 0.29
CA ALA A 42 -9.21 -1.72 -0.15
C ALA A 42 -7.80 -1.12 -0.14
N VAL A 43 -6.81 -2.02 -0.14
CA VAL A 43 -5.38 -1.72 -0.24
C VAL A 43 -4.79 -2.41 -1.47
N ILE A 44 -3.98 -1.68 -2.24
CA ILE A 44 -3.24 -2.19 -3.39
C ILE A 44 -1.74 -2.11 -3.08
N PRO A 45 -1.16 -3.14 -2.44
CA PRO A 45 0.26 -3.20 -2.17
C PRO A 45 1.01 -3.63 -3.44
N ILE A 46 2.01 -2.85 -3.86
CA ILE A 46 2.89 -3.14 -5.01
C ILE A 46 4.27 -3.51 -4.45
N GLU A 47 4.73 -4.74 -4.67
CA GLU A 47 6.04 -5.21 -4.19
C GLU A 47 6.32 -4.87 -2.72
N ALA A 48 5.30 -5.02 -1.86
CA ALA A 48 5.37 -4.57 -0.48
C ALA A 48 6.45 -5.30 0.33
N VAL A 49 7.27 -4.55 1.05
CA VAL A 49 8.34 -5.10 1.89
C VAL A 49 7.77 -5.53 3.23
N ILE A 50 7.34 -6.79 3.30
CA ILE A 50 6.56 -7.32 4.44
C ILE A 50 7.35 -8.38 5.24
N TYR A 51 8.15 -9.23 4.60
CA TYR A 51 8.87 -10.30 5.30
C TYR A 51 10.34 -10.35 4.91
N GLY A 52 11.22 -10.20 5.91
CA GLY A 52 12.64 -10.49 5.79
C GLY A 52 12.92 -11.94 6.18
N ALA A 53 13.49 -12.73 5.25
CA ALA A 53 13.94 -14.08 5.58
C ALA A 53 15.01 -14.05 6.70
N PRO A 54 15.05 -15.05 7.61
CA PRO A 54 16.09 -15.16 8.63
C PRO A 54 17.50 -15.09 8.00
N GLY A 55 18.38 -14.25 8.57
CA GLY A 55 19.72 -13.97 8.00
C GLY A 55 19.73 -13.05 6.77
N GLY A 56 18.56 -12.59 6.32
CA GLY A 56 18.41 -11.65 5.21
C GLY A 56 19.05 -10.29 5.49
N LEU A 57 18.99 -9.81 6.74
CA LEU A 57 19.63 -8.56 7.17
C LEU A 57 21.15 -8.58 6.98
N GLU A 58 21.84 -9.68 7.31
CA GLU A 58 23.29 -9.75 7.16
C GLU A 58 23.71 -9.79 5.68
N LYS A 59 22.97 -10.54 4.85
CA LYS A 59 23.17 -10.58 3.40
C LYS A 59 22.88 -9.21 2.77
N PHE A 60 21.82 -8.54 3.22
CA PHE A 60 21.47 -7.20 2.78
C PHE A 60 22.56 -6.21 3.15
N SER A 61 22.98 -6.11 4.41
CA SER A 61 24.03 -5.18 4.85
C SER A 61 25.34 -5.36 4.06
N LYS A 62 25.73 -6.59 3.71
CA LYS A 62 26.92 -6.85 2.87
C LYS A 62 26.75 -6.36 1.43
N LYS A 63 25.58 -6.53 0.80
CA LYS A 63 25.30 -5.96 -0.53
C LYS A 63 25.12 -4.45 -0.47
N PHE A 64 24.45 -3.96 0.56
CA PHE A 64 24.04 -2.58 0.72
C PHE A 64 25.22 -1.66 1.05
N SER A 65 26.22 -2.12 1.80
CA SER A 65 27.48 -1.37 2.01
C SER A 65 28.30 -1.11 0.74
N LYS A 66 28.07 -1.88 -0.33
CA LYS A 66 28.65 -1.60 -1.66
C LYS A 66 27.81 -0.56 -2.40
N ILE A 67 26.50 -0.70 -2.29
CA ILE A 67 25.50 0.21 -2.86
C ILE A 67 25.60 1.61 -2.26
N SER A 68 25.80 1.74 -0.95
CA SER A 68 25.89 3.03 -0.26
C SER A 68 27.05 3.90 -0.75
N LYS A 69 28.08 3.29 -1.35
CA LYS A 69 29.21 3.99 -1.96
C LYS A 69 28.89 4.56 -3.35
N LEU A 70 27.79 4.09 -3.95
CA LEU A 70 27.28 4.54 -5.24
C LEU A 70 26.15 5.56 -5.08
N LEU A 71 25.72 5.84 -3.84
CA LEU A 71 24.76 6.89 -3.57
C LEU A 71 25.51 8.23 -3.59
N ILE A 72 25.12 9.06 -4.56
CA ILE A 72 25.63 10.42 -4.75
C ILE A 72 24.41 11.33 -4.69
N ASP A 73 24.49 12.36 -3.86
CA ASP A 73 23.41 13.33 -3.68
C ASP A 73 23.79 14.75 -4.06
N THR A 74 25.03 14.99 -4.50
CA THR A 74 25.55 16.31 -4.85
C THR A 74 26.30 16.22 -6.18
N PHE A 75 26.04 17.17 -7.08
CA PHE A 75 26.53 17.17 -8.47
C PHE A 75 27.02 18.57 -8.87
N ASP A 76 27.99 18.63 -9.77
CA ASP A 76 28.55 19.89 -10.26
C ASP A 76 27.76 20.46 -11.45
N SER A 77 27.06 19.61 -12.21
CA SER A 77 26.23 20.02 -13.35
C SER A 77 24.93 19.22 -13.48
N LYS A 78 23.98 19.75 -14.26
CA LYS A 78 22.76 19.02 -14.66
C LYS A 78 23.06 17.82 -15.57
N ASP A 79 24.14 17.89 -16.34
CA ASP A 79 24.57 16.77 -17.19
C ASP A 79 25.07 15.60 -16.34
N ASP A 80 25.80 15.87 -15.26
CA ASP A 80 26.24 14.84 -14.30
C ASP A 80 25.05 14.16 -13.61
N ILE A 81 24.00 14.93 -13.28
CA ILE A 81 22.76 14.40 -12.71
C ILE A 81 22.10 13.42 -13.68
N ASN A 82 21.90 13.87 -14.94
CA ASN A 82 21.26 13.04 -15.97
C ASN A 82 22.07 11.76 -16.22
N PHE A 83 23.39 11.89 -16.30
CA PHE A 83 24.29 10.75 -16.47
C PHE A 83 24.20 9.78 -15.28
N PHE A 84 24.24 10.28 -14.06
CA PHE A 84 24.12 9.45 -12.86
C PHE A 84 22.79 8.68 -12.83
N PHE A 85 21.67 9.36 -13.06
CA PHE A 85 20.36 8.72 -13.02
C PHE A 85 20.18 7.67 -14.10
N LYS A 86 20.62 7.95 -15.33
CA LYS A 86 20.42 7.07 -16.50
C LYS A 86 21.41 5.91 -16.59
N GLU A 87 22.61 6.03 -16.02
CA GLU A 87 23.65 5.01 -16.19
C GLU A 87 24.00 4.25 -14.88
N PHE A 88 23.96 4.92 -13.73
CA PHE A 88 24.54 4.39 -12.48
C PHE A 88 23.53 4.17 -11.36
N SER A 89 22.47 4.98 -11.30
CA SER A 89 21.54 4.96 -10.18
C SER A 89 20.67 3.69 -10.15
N PHE A 90 19.97 3.49 -9.03
CA PHE A 90 18.91 2.48 -8.92
C PHE A 90 17.77 2.70 -9.90
N PHE A 91 17.60 3.93 -10.38
CA PHE A 91 16.50 4.38 -11.21
C PHE A 91 16.85 4.36 -12.70
N LYS A 92 17.98 3.78 -13.10
CA LYS A 92 18.45 3.78 -14.50
C LYS A 92 17.50 3.13 -15.51
N ASN A 93 16.63 2.24 -15.04
CA ASN A 93 15.64 1.56 -15.87
C ASN A 93 14.25 2.23 -15.80
N MET A 94 14.14 3.35 -15.09
CA MET A 94 12.89 4.09 -14.99
C MET A 94 12.45 4.56 -16.39
N GLN A 95 11.14 4.51 -16.65
CA GLN A 95 10.59 5.01 -17.90
C GLN A 95 10.95 6.50 -18.05
N ASP A 96 11.31 6.92 -19.28
CA ASP A 96 11.96 8.22 -19.52
C ASP A 96 11.18 9.41 -18.95
N GLN A 97 9.86 9.43 -19.13
CA GLN A 97 9.02 10.52 -18.60
C GLN A 97 9.00 10.53 -17.08
N VAL A 98 8.85 9.36 -16.43
CA VAL A 98 8.91 9.25 -14.97
C VAL A 98 10.28 9.66 -14.44
N SER A 99 11.36 9.32 -15.17
CA SER A 99 12.73 9.72 -14.81
C SER A 99 12.90 11.24 -14.88
N ASP A 100 12.42 11.88 -15.94
CA ASP A 100 12.51 13.32 -16.10
C ASP A 100 11.70 14.04 -15.02
N ASP A 101 10.48 13.58 -14.73
CA ASP A 101 9.65 14.13 -13.64
C ASP A 101 10.32 13.95 -12.27
N PHE A 102 10.91 12.77 -12.02
CA PHE A 102 11.63 12.47 -10.79
C PHE A 102 12.83 13.40 -10.59
N ILE A 103 13.68 13.55 -11.61
CA ILE A 103 14.86 14.42 -11.54
C ILE A 103 14.46 15.89 -11.34
N ASN A 104 13.44 16.35 -12.07
CA ASN A 104 12.97 17.73 -12.00
C ASN A 104 12.38 18.08 -10.63
N ASP A 105 11.69 17.15 -9.96
CA ASP A 105 11.24 17.37 -8.59
C ASP A 105 12.39 17.25 -7.59
N GLU A 106 13.25 16.24 -7.72
CA GLU A 106 14.19 15.87 -6.67
C GLU A 106 15.38 16.83 -6.51
N VAL A 107 15.76 17.52 -7.59
CA VAL A 107 16.99 18.33 -7.65
C VAL A 107 16.72 19.79 -7.28
N TYR A 108 17.59 20.36 -6.45
CA TYR A 108 17.61 21.79 -6.18
C TYR A 108 19.03 22.37 -6.24
N GLU A 109 19.12 23.66 -6.60
CA GLU A 109 20.38 24.39 -6.70
C GLU A 109 20.85 24.88 -5.31
N ILE A 110 22.14 24.71 -5.04
CA ILE A 110 22.83 25.26 -3.88
C ILE A 110 24.00 26.12 -4.34
N LYS A 111 24.23 27.23 -3.64
CA LYS A 111 25.42 28.06 -3.86
C LYS A 111 26.43 27.75 -2.77
N ASP A 112 27.63 27.32 -3.17
CA ASP A 112 28.74 27.13 -2.24
C ASP A 112 29.08 28.45 -1.56
N LYS A 113 29.22 28.42 -0.24
CA LYS A 113 29.42 29.63 0.57
C LYS A 113 30.84 30.17 0.48
N GLU A 114 31.81 29.33 0.12
CA GLU A 114 33.24 29.67 0.08
C GLU A 114 33.70 29.95 -1.35
N SER A 115 33.38 29.09 -2.31
CA SER A 115 33.76 29.25 -3.72
C SER A 115 32.76 30.11 -4.52
N GLY A 116 31.53 30.24 -4.05
CA GLY A 116 30.45 30.91 -4.77
C GLY A 116 29.92 30.11 -5.97
N GLU A 117 30.42 28.89 -6.19
CA GLU A 117 30.00 28.00 -7.28
C GLU A 117 28.58 27.47 -7.07
N ILE A 118 27.88 27.23 -8.17
CA ILE A 118 26.56 26.59 -8.15
C ILE A 118 26.79 25.07 -8.19
N LYS A 119 26.16 24.36 -7.26
CA LYS A 119 26.07 22.90 -7.25
C LYS A 119 24.60 22.48 -7.19
N TYR A 120 24.36 21.22 -7.48
CA TYR A 120 23.02 20.63 -7.46
C TYR A 120 22.96 19.56 -6.39
N LYS A 121 21.84 19.51 -5.66
CA LYS A 121 21.66 18.56 -4.57
C LYS A 121 20.29 17.88 -4.65
N LEU A 122 20.24 16.61 -4.25
CA LEU A 122 18.97 15.87 -4.13
C LEU A 122 18.28 16.21 -2.81
N LYS A 123 16.95 16.33 -2.82
CA LYS A 123 16.12 16.49 -1.60
C LYS A 123 16.32 15.30 -0.64
N CYS A 124 16.35 14.08 -1.17
CA CYS A 124 16.67 12.84 -0.48
C CYS A 124 18.19 12.69 -0.39
N ASN A 125 18.76 13.21 0.67
CA ASN A 125 20.18 13.04 0.93
C ASN A 125 20.55 11.57 1.24
N THR A 126 21.83 11.26 1.04
CA THR A 126 22.36 9.90 1.20
C THR A 126 22.06 9.30 2.60
N PRO A 127 22.24 10.04 3.73
CA PRO A 127 21.87 9.55 5.06
C PRO A 127 20.38 9.19 5.23
N HIS A 128 19.45 9.99 4.69
CA HIS A 128 18.02 9.74 4.78
C HIS A 128 17.62 8.52 3.95
N GLN A 129 18.14 8.43 2.73
CA GLN A 129 17.95 7.27 1.88
C GLN A 129 18.48 6.01 2.59
N MET A 130 19.63 6.14 3.25
CA MET A 130 20.24 5.08 4.02
C MET A 130 19.40 4.62 5.23
N ALA A 131 18.87 5.56 5.99
CA ALA A 131 17.98 5.29 7.10
C ALA A 131 16.71 4.56 6.64
N ALA A 132 16.14 4.96 5.50
CA ALA A 132 14.96 4.29 4.93
C ALA A 132 15.26 2.83 4.58
N TYR A 133 16.40 2.54 3.95
CA TYR A 133 16.79 1.16 3.61
C TYR A 133 17.05 0.28 4.83
N TYR A 134 17.79 0.77 5.84
CA TYR A 134 17.99 0.01 7.08
C TYR A 134 16.68 -0.18 7.87
N GLY A 135 15.81 0.83 7.86
CA GLY A 135 14.49 0.77 8.49
C GLY A 135 13.51 -0.17 7.79
N ALA A 136 13.63 -0.38 6.48
CA ALA A 136 12.83 -1.34 5.73
C ALA A 136 13.18 -2.80 6.09
N PHE A 137 14.46 -3.09 6.34
CA PHE A 137 14.92 -4.45 6.70
C PHE A 137 14.71 -4.84 8.17
N SER A 138 14.29 -3.90 9.01
CA SER A 138 14.09 -4.12 10.44
C SER A 138 12.64 -4.52 10.82
N ARG A 139 11.81 -5.01 9.87
CA ARG A 139 10.35 -5.13 10.08
C ARG A 139 9.77 -6.56 10.05
N PHE A 140 8.61 -6.62 10.71
CA PHE A 140 7.84 -7.77 11.20
C PHE A 140 7.05 -8.53 10.12
N HIS A 141 6.76 -9.79 10.43
CA HIS A 141 6.22 -10.83 9.57
C HIS A 141 4.74 -10.63 9.23
N LEU A 142 4.37 -10.59 7.94
CA LEU A 142 2.94 -10.48 7.52
C LEU A 142 2.57 -11.23 6.22
N VAL A 143 3.50 -11.91 5.53
CA VAL A 143 3.25 -12.49 4.18
C VAL A 143 2.31 -13.72 4.19
N TRP A 144 1.99 -14.29 5.35
CA TRP A 144 1.05 -15.43 5.47
C TRP A 144 -0.19 -15.15 6.33
N ALA A 145 -0.41 -13.88 6.70
CA ALA A 145 -1.46 -13.51 7.66
C ALA A 145 -2.71 -12.87 7.01
N ILE A 146 -2.67 -12.54 5.71
CA ILE A 146 -3.88 -12.02 5.03
C ILE A 146 -4.83 -13.21 4.81
N ASN A 147 -5.95 -13.22 5.53
CA ASN A 147 -7.01 -14.20 5.30
C ASN A 147 -7.41 -14.14 3.82
N LYS A 148 -7.52 -15.32 3.18
CA LYS A 148 -7.88 -15.45 1.76
C LYS A 148 -9.19 -14.75 1.42
N GLU A 149 -10.11 -14.65 2.38
CA GLU A 149 -11.38 -13.93 2.23
C GLU A 149 -11.19 -12.41 2.03
N PHE A 150 -10.09 -11.85 2.55
CA PHE A 150 -9.74 -10.43 2.36
C PHE A 150 -8.76 -10.21 1.21
N LEU A 151 -8.31 -11.27 0.52
CA LEU A 151 -7.46 -11.17 -0.66
C LEU A 151 -8.31 -11.05 -1.92
N ALA A 152 -8.49 -9.83 -2.41
CA ALA A 152 -9.26 -9.56 -3.63
C ALA A 152 -8.58 -10.08 -4.91
N GLY A 153 -7.24 -10.19 -4.91
CA GLY A 153 -6.49 -10.73 -6.06
C GLY A 153 -4.99 -10.60 -5.91
N LYS A 154 -4.27 -11.20 -6.87
CA LYS A 154 -2.82 -11.09 -7.04
C LYS A 154 -2.50 -10.98 -8.52
N VAL A 155 -1.47 -10.22 -8.86
CA VAL A 155 -0.99 -10.08 -10.24
C VAL A 155 0.52 -10.20 -10.24
N ASP A 156 1.04 -11.14 -11.02
CA ASP A 156 2.45 -11.25 -11.34
C ASP A 156 2.68 -10.58 -12.69
N VAL A 157 3.51 -9.53 -12.74
CA VAL A 157 3.77 -8.80 -13.99
C VAL A 157 4.97 -9.40 -14.71
N PRO A 158 4.82 -9.87 -15.96
CA PRO A 158 5.95 -10.39 -16.73
C PRO A 158 7.04 -9.33 -16.89
N LYS A 159 8.30 -9.69 -16.56
CA LYS A 159 9.46 -8.78 -16.55
C LYS A 159 9.39 -7.64 -15.51
N GLY A 160 8.40 -7.66 -14.63
CA GLY A 160 8.34 -6.77 -13.50
C GLY A 160 9.43 -7.11 -12.49
N GLU A 161 10.21 -6.10 -12.10
CA GLU A 161 11.17 -6.19 -11.00
C GLU A 161 10.66 -5.35 -9.80
N HIS A 162 11.48 -5.23 -8.75
CA HIS A 162 11.09 -4.51 -7.54
C HIS A 162 10.66 -3.06 -7.77
N LEU A 163 11.14 -2.39 -8.83
CA LEU A 163 10.79 -1.02 -9.20
C LEU A 163 9.72 -0.94 -10.30
N LEU A 164 8.89 -1.99 -10.42
CA LEU A 164 7.80 -2.12 -11.39
C LEU A 164 7.00 -0.82 -11.60
N ASN A 165 6.67 -0.13 -10.50
CA ASN A 165 5.84 1.07 -10.53
C ASN A 165 6.44 2.26 -11.30
N VAL A 166 7.75 2.24 -11.57
CA VAL A 166 8.45 3.28 -12.32
C VAL A 166 9.16 2.76 -13.57
N GLU A 167 9.42 1.46 -13.65
CA GLU A 167 9.99 0.80 -14.84
C GLU A 167 8.90 0.44 -15.87
N LEU A 168 7.73 0.00 -15.40
CA LEU A 168 6.55 -0.36 -16.20
C LEU A 168 5.31 0.38 -15.65
N PRO A 169 5.30 1.73 -15.67
CA PRO A 169 4.25 2.53 -15.06
C PRO A 169 2.90 2.34 -15.74
N ASP A 170 2.86 2.18 -17.07
CA ASP A 170 1.62 2.00 -17.83
C ASP A 170 0.93 0.69 -17.45
N GLU A 171 1.68 -0.42 -17.42
CA GLU A 171 1.17 -1.71 -16.97
C GLU A 171 0.70 -1.67 -15.51
N THR A 172 1.44 -0.96 -14.66
CA THR A 172 1.06 -0.77 -13.24
C THR A 172 -0.26 0.00 -13.14
N ILE A 173 -0.43 1.07 -13.92
CA ILE A 173 -1.65 1.87 -13.96
C ILE A 173 -2.82 1.03 -14.47
N ASP A 174 -2.64 0.27 -15.55
CA ASP A 174 -3.67 -0.61 -16.11
C ASP A 174 -4.15 -1.63 -15.08
N ILE A 175 -3.23 -2.24 -14.31
CA ILE A 175 -3.57 -3.17 -13.23
C ILE A 175 -4.39 -2.47 -12.13
N ILE A 176 -3.95 -1.29 -11.68
CA ILE A 176 -4.68 -0.50 -10.68
C ILE A 176 -6.08 -0.13 -11.20
N GLN A 177 -6.19 0.33 -12.44
CA GLN A 177 -7.47 0.69 -13.05
C GLN A 177 -8.42 -0.50 -13.12
N ASN A 178 -7.92 -1.68 -13.50
CA ASN A 178 -8.71 -2.91 -13.51
C ASN A 178 -9.21 -3.27 -12.11
N PHE A 179 -8.34 -3.26 -11.10
CA PHE A 179 -8.74 -3.55 -9.72
C PHE A 179 -9.75 -2.55 -9.18
N THR A 180 -9.54 -1.25 -9.40
CA THR A 180 -10.46 -0.21 -8.93
C THR A 180 -11.81 -0.29 -9.64
N THR A 181 -11.83 -0.65 -10.93
CA THR A 181 -13.05 -0.86 -11.71
C THR A 181 -13.86 -2.05 -11.19
N GLU A 182 -13.22 -3.21 -11.02
CA GLU A 182 -13.90 -4.41 -10.53
C GLU A 182 -14.37 -4.24 -9.08
N ARG A 183 -13.56 -3.61 -8.23
CA ARG A 183 -13.98 -3.28 -6.86
C ARG A 183 -15.18 -2.36 -6.83
N THR A 184 -15.21 -1.36 -7.70
CA THR A 184 -16.34 -0.42 -7.83
C THR A 184 -17.62 -1.15 -8.25
N LYS A 185 -17.54 -2.06 -9.24
CA LYS A 185 -18.68 -2.89 -9.66
C LYS A 185 -19.20 -3.74 -8.51
N ALA A 186 -18.33 -4.48 -7.83
CA ALA A 186 -18.68 -5.30 -6.68
C ALA A 186 -19.33 -4.48 -5.56
N PHE A 187 -18.82 -3.26 -5.32
CA PHE A 187 -19.41 -2.35 -4.35
C PHE A 187 -20.82 -1.89 -4.76
N ILE A 188 -21.05 -1.50 -6.01
CA ILE A 188 -22.37 -1.07 -6.50
C ILE A 188 -23.39 -2.22 -6.38
N GLU A 189 -23.00 -3.44 -6.71
CA GLU A 189 -23.85 -4.63 -6.57
C GLU A 189 -24.18 -4.91 -5.10
N ALA A 190 -23.18 -4.87 -4.21
CA ALA A 190 -23.37 -5.07 -2.78
C ALA A 190 -24.17 -3.93 -2.11
N ARG A 191 -24.03 -2.69 -2.60
CA ARG A 191 -24.71 -1.51 -2.05
C ARG A 191 -26.23 -1.67 -2.05
N ASN A 192 -26.80 -2.26 -3.10
CA ASN A 192 -28.24 -2.51 -3.19
C ASN A 192 -28.73 -3.48 -2.10
N ASN A 193 -27.82 -4.24 -1.50
CA ASN A 193 -28.11 -5.18 -0.44
C ASN A 193 -27.95 -4.62 0.98
N LEU A 194 -27.39 -3.43 1.14
CA LEU A 194 -27.17 -2.82 2.45
C LEU A 194 -28.51 -2.41 3.10
N PRO A 195 -28.67 -2.61 4.43
CA PRO A 195 -29.91 -2.28 5.13
C PRO A 195 -30.33 -0.82 4.95
N GLU A 196 -29.37 0.11 4.94
CA GLU A 196 -29.58 1.55 4.73
C GLU A 196 -30.23 1.84 3.37
N VAL A 197 -29.92 1.04 2.35
CA VAL A 197 -30.48 1.17 1.00
C VAL A 197 -31.80 0.43 0.89
N LYS A 198 -31.84 -0.85 1.29
CA LYS A 198 -33.04 -1.70 1.23
C LYS A 198 -34.22 -1.14 2.00
N LEU A 199 -33.95 -0.57 3.17
CA LEU A 199 -34.97 -0.06 4.10
C LEU A 199 -35.11 1.46 4.02
N ASN A 200 -34.57 2.10 2.97
CA ASN A 200 -34.68 3.53 2.70
C ASN A 200 -34.31 4.40 3.92
N ASN A 201 -33.19 4.08 4.57
CA ASN A 201 -32.68 4.73 5.78
C ASN A 201 -33.64 4.73 6.99
N ASN A 202 -34.65 3.85 7.02
CA ASN A 202 -35.53 3.72 8.18
C ASN A 202 -34.80 3.03 9.35
N LYS A 203 -34.30 3.84 10.29
CA LYS A 203 -33.50 3.39 11.44
C LYS A 203 -34.22 2.35 12.32
N GLU A 204 -35.53 2.49 12.52
CA GLU A 204 -36.30 1.55 13.34
C GLU A 204 -36.42 0.18 12.65
N ALA A 205 -36.70 0.19 11.34
CA ALA A 205 -36.76 -1.03 10.55
C ALA A 205 -35.40 -1.74 10.48
N ILE A 206 -34.32 -0.98 10.26
CA ILE A 206 -32.95 -1.51 10.23
C ILE A 206 -32.60 -2.14 11.59
N ALA A 207 -32.80 -1.41 12.69
CA ALA A 207 -32.49 -1.93 14.03
C ALA A 207 -33.29 -3.21 14.33
N LYS A 208 -34.57 -3.24 13.97
CA LYS A 208 -35.42 -4.42 14.17
C LYS A 208 -34.94 -5.62 13.35
N GLU A 209 -34.65 -5.44 12.05
CA GLU A 209 -34.17 -6.51 11.17
C GLU A 209 -32.82 -7.06 11.64
N GLN A 210 -31.85 -6.18 11.86
CA GLN A 210 -30.48 -6.57 12.21
C GLN A 210 -30.41 -7.21 13.61
N PHE A 211 -31.19 -6.71 14.58
CA PHE A 211 -31.28 -7.32 15.89
C PHE A 211 -32.01 -8.67 15.85
N GLN A 212 -33.07 -8.81 15.05
CA GLN A 212 -33.73 -10.10 14.88
C GLN A 212 -32.80 -11.13 14.25
N ASN A 213 -31.99 -10.76 13.25
CA ASN A 213 -31.00 -11.66 12.66
C ASN A 213 -29.97 -12.17 13.69
N LEU A 214 -29.55 -11.31 14.63
CA LEU A 214 -28.70 -11.71 15.75
C LEU A 214 -29.39 -12.70 16.70
N ILE A 215 -30.65 -12.45 17.07
CA ILE A 215 -31.42 -13.34 17.93
C ILE A 215 -31.69 -14.70 17.26
N ASP A 216 -31.92 -14.70 15.95
CA ASP A 216 -32.14 -15.89 15.14
C ASP A 216 -30.84 -16.65 14.81
N LEU A 217 -29.67 -16.16 15.29
CA LEU A 217 -28.34 -16.72 15.02
C LEU A 217 -27.97 -16.74 13.52
N LYS A 218 -28.56 -15.85 12.71
CA LYS A 218 -28.25 -15.65 11.28
C LYS A 218 -27.13 -14.63 11.13
N PHE A 219 -25.96 -14.95 11.68
CA PHE A 219 -24.82 -14.05 11.76
C PHE A 219 -24.31 -13.59 10.39
N ASP A 220 -24.44 -14.43 9.37
CA ASP A 220 -24.14 -14.13 7.97
C ASP A 220 -25.07 -13.08 7.35
N GLN A 221 -26.21 -12.81 7.98
CA GLN A 221 -27.22 -11.82 7.55
C GLN A 221 -27.17 -10.52 8.37
N VAL A 222 -26.23 -10.42 9.32
CA VAL A 222 -26.00 -9.20 10.09
C VAL A 222 -24.94 -8.38 9.38
N ASN A 223 -25.30 -7.18 8.93
CA ASN A 223 -24.39 -6.31 8.20
C ASN A 223 -23.16 -5.96 9.04
N GLY A 224 -21.97 -6.15 8.47
CA GLY A 224 -20.69 -5.91 9.16
C GLY A 224 -20.31 -6.97 10.19
N TYR A 225 -21.08 -8.05 10.32
CA TYR A 225 -20.71 -9.19 11.16
C TYR A 225 -19.87 -10.18 10.34
N PHE A 226 -18.64 -10.41 10.77
CA PHE A 226 -17.74 -11.37 10.14
C PHE A 226 -17.75 -12.63 10.99
N ILE A 227 -18.20 -13.74 10.41
CA ILE A 227 -17.96 -15.06 11.01
C ILE A 227 -16.51 -15.38 10.71
N GLU A 228 -15.61 -15.23 11.69
CA GLU A 228 -14.34 -15.91 11.59
C GLU A 228 -14.65 -17.39 11.44
N ASP A 229 -14.20 -18.01 10.35
CA ASP A 229 -14.18 -19.46 10.16
C ASP A 229 -13.27 -20.09 11.24
N ARG A 230 -13.73 -20.08 12.50
CA ARG A 230 -13.22 -20.94 13.57
C ARG A 230 -13.89 -22.29 13.45
N VAL A 231 -13.75 -22.90 12.27
CA VAL A 231 -14.20 -24.26 11.97
C VAL A 231 -13.62 -25.26 12.99
N ASP A 232 -12.48 -24.91 13.62
CA ASP A 232 -11.81 -25.80 14.57
C ASP A 232 -12.43 -25.87 15.98
N ASN A 233 -13.36 -24.96 16.36
CA ASN A 233 -13.88 -24.93 17.73
C ASN A 233 -15.38 -25.21 17.88
N TYR A 234 -16.18 -25.15 16.81
CA TYR A 234 -17.62 -25.39 16.93
C TYR A 234 -17.94 -26.88 17.15
N GLU A 235 -17.24 -27.79 16.47
CA GLU A 235 -17.35 -29.23 16.73
C GLU A 235 -16.79 -29.62 18.12
N ALA A 236 -15.74 -28.94 18.58
CA ALA A 236 -15.14 -29.16 19.89
C ALA A 236 -16.07 -28.70 21.02
N LEU A 237 -16.73 -27.55 20.86
CA LEU A 237 -17.74 -27.03 21.80
C LEU A 237 -19.00 -27.92 21.83
N GLN A 238 -19.44 -28.45 20.69
CA GLN A 238 -20.56 -29.41 20.65
C GLN A 238 -20.23 -30.75 21.31
N LYS A 239 -18.96 -31.19 21.29
CA LYS A 239 -18.51 -32.38 22.02
C LYS A 239 -18.43 -32.15 23.53
N LEU A 240 -18.03 -30.95 23.97
CA LEU A 240 -17.99 -30.58 25.39
C LEU A 240 -19.39 -30.40 26.00
N ALA A 241 -20.38 -29.97 25.23
CA ALA A 241 -21.77 -29.83 25.67
C ALA A 241 -22.56 -31.15 25.74
N LYS A 242 -21.94 -32.29 25.39
CA LYS A 242 -22.52 -33.64 25.45
C LYS A 242 -21.89 -34.55 26.53
N LEU A 243 -21.15 -33.96 27.48
CA LEU A 243 -20.72 -34.58 28.74
C LEU A 243 -21.44 -33.91 29.91
#